data_AF-A0AA42B9I9-F1
#
_entry.id   AF-A0AA42B9I9-F1
#
_cell.length_a   1.000
_cell.length_b   1.000
_cell.length_c   1.000
_cell.angle_alpha   90.00
_cell.angle_beta   90.00
_cell.angle_gamma   90.00
#
_symmetry.space_group_name_H-M   'P 1'
#
loop_
_entity.id
_entity.type
_entity.pdbx_description
1 polymer ?
#
loop_
_entity_poly.entity_id
_entity_poly.type
_entity_poly.pdbx_seq_one_letter_code
_entity_poly.pdbx_strand_id
1 'polypeptide(L)'
;MAEETTEQWPFPRSYLKLCQGFARSLTSQLDPEPGDWLWGPANGVEIVTMPPQGRSPEQVLLPRLERLLRLLQEEAPVFVLDYNQGDYACLAFDEAGRSLANVVAPYPAEAVLRAILFIRAERAANVTRSSTHDRNGGRDAMMQ
;
A
#
# COMPACT_ATOMS: atom_id res chain seq x y z
N MET A 1 -18.61 -23.30 30.91
CA MET A 1 -18.50 -21.86 30.58
C MET A 1 -17.51 -21.79 29.44
N ALA A 2 -17.96 -21.42 28.24
CA ALA A 2 -17.07 -21.29 27.11
C ALA A 2 -16.24 -20.01 27.33
N GLU A 3 -14.93 -20.15 27.42
CA GLU A 3 -14.02 -19.02 27.29
C GLU A 3 -14.22 -18.47 25.87
N GLU A 4 -14.92 -17.35 25.75
CA GLU A 4 -14.84 -16.51 24.55
C GLU A 4 -13.38 -16.02 24.47
N THR A 5 -12.50 -16.82 23.86
CA THR A 5 -11.27 -16.33 23.28
C THR A 5 -11.67 -15.33 22.20
N THR A 6 -11.85 -14.08 22.60
CA THR A 6 -11.91 -12.96 21.67
C THR A 6 -10.54 -12.95 21.01
N GLU A 7 -10.41 -13.59 19.84
CA GLU A 7 -9.20 -13.52 19.03
C GLU A 7 -8.85 -12.05 18.85
N GLN A 8 -7.83 -11.62 19.58
CA GLN A 8 -7.56 -10.21 19.77
C GLN A 8 -6.99 -9.69 18.46
N TRP A 9 -7.80 -8.88 17.77
CA TRP A 9 -7.45 -8.26 16.50
C TRP A 9 -6.06 -7.59 16.61
N PRO A 10 -5.01 -8.11 15.93
CA PRO A 10 -3.62 -7.73 16.24
C PRO A 10 -3.16 -6.46 15.53
N PHE A 11 -4.01 -5.84 14.71
CA PHE A 11 -3.66 -4.68 13.89
C PHE A 11 -4.45 -3.44 14.29
N PRO A 12 -4.03 -2.22 13.93
CA PRO A 12 -4.94 -1.09 14.00
C PRO A 12 -6.10 -1.24 13.00
N ARG A 13 -7.31 -0.82 13.40
CA ARG A 13 -8.50 -0.85 12.51
C ARG A 13 -8.30 0.01 11.25
N SER A 14 -7.45 1.04 11.33
CA SER A 14 -7.06 1.88 10.19
C SER A 14 -6.35 1.09 9.10
N TYR A 15 -5.49 0.13 9.47
CA TYR A 15 -4.76 -0.71 8.52
C TYR A 15 -5.71 -1.62 7.74
N LEU A 16 -6.66 -2.27 8.43
CA LEU A 16 -7.69 -3.07 7.76
C LEU A 16 -8.52 -2.24 6.79
N LYS A 17 -8.99 -1.06 7.24
CA LYS A 17 -9.78 -0.16 6.39
C LYS A 17 -8.99 0.30 5.16
N LEU A 18 -7.69 0.53 5.30
CA LEU A 18 -6.82 0.87 4.17
C LEU A 18 -6.76 -0.28 3.17
N CYS A 19 -6.54 -1.51 3.63
CA CYS A 19 -6.49 -2.72 2.81
C CYS A 19 -7.83 -3.07 2.15
N GLN A 20 -8.96 -2.78 2.82
CA GLN A 20 -10.32 -2.94 2.27
C GLN A 20 -10.68 -1.86 1.25
N GLY A 21 -10.16 -0.65 1.44
CA GLY A 21 -10.47 0.52 0.64
C GLY A 21 -9.41 0.81 -0.42
N PHE A 22 -8.70 1.93 -0.25
CA PHE A 22 -7.79 2.47 -1.27
C PHE A 22 -6.68 1.50 -1.68
N ALA A 23 -6.19 0.66 -0.75
CA ALA A 23 -5.15 -0.30 -1.08
C ALA A 23 -5.68 -1.60 -1.69
N ARG A 24 -7.00 -1.81 -1.77
CA ARG A 24 -7.58 -3.06 -2.25
C ARG A 24 -7.14 -3.39 -3.68
N SER A 25 -7.00 -2.39 -4.54
CA SER A 25 -6.52 -2.59 -5.92
C SER A 25 -5.08 -3.08 -5.98
N LEU A 26 -4.23 -2.64 -5.04
CA LEU A 26 -2.85 -3.09 -4.91
C LEU A 26 -2.79 -4.47 -4.26
N THR A 27 -3.42 -4.64 -3.10
CA THR A 27 -3.33 -5.89 -2.33
C THR A 27 -4.04 -7.05 -3.01
N SER A 28 -5.04 -6.79 -3.87
CA SER A 28 -5.69 -7.85 -4.66
C SER A 28 -4.79 -8.41 -5.77
N GLN A 29 -3.77 -7.67 -6.22
CA GLN A 29 -2.83 -8.15 -7.24
C GLN A 29 -1.67 -8.96 -6.65
N LEU A 30 -1.55 -8.98 -5.31
CA LEU A 30 -0.53 -9.74 -4.61
C LEU A 30 -1.04 -11.15 -4.30
N ASP A 31 -0.28 -12.16 -4.72
CA ASP A 31 -0.46 -13.53 -4.25
C ASP A 31 -0.06 -13.64 -2.77
N PRO A 32 -0.87 -14.29 -1.91
CA PRO A 32 -0.52 -14.44 -0.50
C PRO A 32 0.83 -15.16 -0.29
N GLU A 33 1.72 -14.57 0.52
CA GLU A 33 2.99 -15.19 0.91
C GLU A 33 2.94 -15.69 2.37
N PRO A 34 3.74 -16.71 2.74
CA PRO A 34 3.87 -17.12 4.13
C PRO A 34 4.25 -15.97 5.04
N GLY A 35 3.50 -15.76 6.12
CA GLY A 35 3.66 -14.64 7.04
C GLY A 35 2.82 -13.40 6.70
N ASP A 36 2.13 -13.37 5.56
CA ASP A 36 1.01 -12.44 5.37
C ASP A 36 -0.20 -12.88 6.19
N TRP A 37 -1.18 -12.00 6.34
CA TRP A 37 -2.47 -12.33 6.95
C TRP A 37 -3.60 -12.20 5.93
N LEU A 38 -4.56 -13.11 6.03
CA LEU A 38 -5.83 -13.03 5.32
C LEU A 38 -6.93 -12.71 6.32
N TRP A 39 -7.63 -11.62 6.06
CA TRP A 39 -8.85 -11.32 6.80
C TRP A 39 -10.07 -11.72 5.99
N GLY A 40 -10.96 -12.51 6.58
CA GLY A 40 -12.26 -12.85 6.02
C GLY A 40 -13.39 -12.53 6.98
N PRO A 41 -14.55 -12.07 6.50
CA PRO A 41 -15.69 -11.76 7.36
C PRO A 41 -16.24 -12.99 8.12
N ALA A 42 -16.08 -14.19 7.56
CA ALA A 42 -16.55 -15.43 8.19
C ALA A 42 -15.52 -16.07 9.15
N ASN A 43 -14.23 -15.89 8.89
CA ASN A 43 -13.16 -16.64 9.56
C ASN A 43 -12.24 -15.77 10.43
N GLY A 44 -12.43 -14.45 10.45
CA GLY A 44 -11.53 -13.56 11.17
C GLY A 44 -10.18 -13.42 10.47
N VAL A 45 -9.09 -13.38 11.24
CA VAL A 45 -7.72 -13.22 10.74
C VAL A 45 -7.00 -14.55 10.76
N GLU A 46 -6.51 -14.98 9.60
CA GLU A 46 -5.70 -16.19 9.46
C GLU A 46 -4.28 -15.82 8.99
N ILE A 47 -3.26 -16.48 9.55
CA ILE A 47 -1.87 -16.36 9.07
C ILE A 47 -1.71 -17.29 7.87
N VAL A 48 -1.10 -16.78 6.80
CA VAL A 48 -0.68 -17.61 5.66
C VAL A 48 0.56 -18.39 6.08
N THR A 49 0.47 -19.72 6.17
CA THR A 49 1.57 -20.57 6.63
C THR A 49 2.29 -21.31 5.51
N MET A 50 1.60 -21.60 4.40
CA MET A 50 2.17 -22.27 3.23
C MET A 50 1.54 -21.75 1.93
N PRO A 51 2.34 -21.50 0.87
CA PRO A 51 1.82 -21.28 -0.46
C PRO A 51 1.66 -22.62 -1.22
N PRO A 52 0.78 -22.70 -2.23
CA PRO A 52 -0.23 -21.71 -2.58
C PRO A 52 -1.47 -21.85 -1.68
N GLN A 53 -1.92 -20.73 -1.10
CA GLN A 53 -3.28 -20.63 -0.57
C GLN A 53 -4.14 -19.85 -1.57
N GLY A 54 -5.20 -20.50 -2.07
CA GLY A 54 -6.21 -19.81 -2.85
C GLY A 54 -6.88 -18.74 -2.00
N ARG A 55 -6.97 -17.52 -2.50
CA ARG A 55 -7.66 -16.41 -1.83
C ARG A 55 -9.08 -16.28 -2.37
N SER A 56 -10.07 -16.32 -1.48
CA SER A 56 -11.46 -15.99 -1.83
C SER A 56 -11.57 -14.51 -2.22
N PRO A 57 -12.48 -14.12 -3.14
CA PRO A 57 -12.71 -12.71 -3.49
C PRO A 57 -13.10 -11.80 -2.32
N GLU A 58 -13.70 -12.39 -1.27
CA GLU A 58 -14.13 -11.74 -0.03
C GLU A 58 -12.96 -11.51 0.95
N GLN A 59 -11.86 -12.26 0.78
CA GLN A 59 -10.70 -12.18 1.67
C GLN A 59 -9.85 -10.96 1.31
N VAL A 60 -9.44 -10.24 2.36
CA VAL A 60 -8.57 -9.08 2.28
C VAL A 60 -7.17 -9.53 2.69
N LEU A 61 -6.23 -9.38 1.77
CA LEU A 61 -4.81 -9.57 2.11
C LEU A 61 -4.32 -8.37 2.93
N LEU A 62 -3.69 -8.68 4.05
CA LEU A 62 -2.97 -7.77 4.92
C LEU A 62 -1.48 -8.13 4.80
N PRO A 63 -0.72 -7.46 3.91
CA PRO A 63 0.68 -7.78 3.71
C PRO A 63 1.51 -7.54 4.98
N ARG A 64 2.55 -8.34 5.19
CA ARG A 64 3.57 -8.04 6.20
C ARG A 64 4.46 -6.87 5.82
N LEU A 65 5.07 -6.24 6.83
CA LEU A 65 5.92 -5.07 6.64
C LEU A 65 7.06 -5.34 5.66
N GLU A 66 7.75 -6.48 5.78
CA GLU A 66 8.90 -6.84 4.93
C GLU A 66 8.52 -6.91 3.45
N ARG A 67 7.30 -7.36 3.17
CA ARG A 67 6.79 -7.38 1.79
C ARG A 67 6.53 -5.97 1.29
N LEU A 68 5.91 -5.13 2.11
CA LEU A 68 5.65 -3.74 1.75
C LEU A 68 6.95 -2.95 1.58
N LEU A 69 7.99 -3.22 2.37
CA LEU A 69 9.30 -2.58 2.21
C LEU A 69 9.95 -2.95 0.87
N ARG A 70 9.86 -4.23 0.45
CA ARG A 70 10.32 -4.65 -0.89
C ARG A 70 9.55 -3.93 -2.00
N LEU A 71 8.22 -3.85 -1.88
CA LEU A 71 7.39 -3.11 -2.85
C LEU A 71 7.71 -1.61 -2.85
N LEU A 72 7.95 -1.00 -1.69
CA LEU A 72 8.35 0.40 -1.61
C LEU A 72 9.70 0.63 -2.28
N GLN A 73 10.65 -0.31 -2.16
CA GLN A 73 11.95 -0.23 -2.81
C GLN A 73 11.85 -0.20 -4.34
N GLU A 74 10.86 -0.90 -4.91
CA GLU A 74 10.56 -0.86 -6.36
C GLU A 74 10.03 0.52 -6.79
N GLU A 75 9.37 1.24 -5.88
CA GLU A 75 8.81 2.57 -6.16
C GLU A 75 9.80 3.70 -5.86
N ALA A 76 10.58 3.58 -4.79
CA ALA A 76 11.51 4.59 -4.29
C ALA A 76 12.80 3.91 -3.78
N PRO A 77 13.96 4.18 -4.42
CA PRO A 77 15.21 3.50 -4.08
C PRO A 77 15.75 3.87 -2.70
N VAL A 78 15.37 5.04 -2.18
CA VAL A 78 15.77 5.54 -0.86
C VAL A 78 14.53 5.84 -0.05
N PHE A 79 14.40 5.21 1.12
CA PHE A 79 13.33 5.49 2.07
C PHE A 79 13.82 5.36 3.51
N VAL A 80 13.13 6.04 4.42
CA VAL A 80 13.33 6.00 5.87
C VAL A 80 12.00 5.67 6.52
N LEU A 81 12.01 4.68 7.40
CA LEU A 81 10.89 4.39 8.29
C LEU A 81 11.35 4.71 9.72
N ASP A 82 10.80 5.76 10.30
CA ASP A 82 11.13 6.23 11.64
C ASP A 82 9.96 6.02 12.60
N TYR A 83 10.27 5.77 13.87
CA TYR A 83 9.28 5.62 14.93
C TYR A 83 9.36 6.79 15.90
N ASN A 84 8.24 7.46 16.12
CA ASN A 84 8.14 8.58 17.05
C ASN A 84 6.85 8.52 17.85
N GLN A 85 6.96 8.30 19.17
CA GLN A 85 5.88 8.42 20.16
C GLN A 85 4.56 7.72 19.80
N GLY A 86 4.64 6.52 19.23
CA GLY A 86 3.46 5.71 18.89
C GLY A 86 3.05 5.77 17.42
N ASP A 87 3.68 6.64 16.63
CA ASP A 87 3.47 6.74 15.19
C ASP A 87 4.74 6.37 14.40
N TYR A 88 4.51 5.98 13.15
CA TYR A 88 5.56 5.65 12.18
C TYR A 88 5.52 6.65 11.03
N ALA A 89 6.65 7.29 10.78
CA ALA A 89 6.84 8.17 9.64
C ALA A 89 7.56 7.41 8.52
N CYS A 90 6.96 7.35 7.34
CA CYS A 90 7.58 6.79 6.14
C CYS A 90 7.89 7.92 5.16
N LEU A 91 9.19 8.15 4.97
CA LEU A 91 9.75 9.12 4.03
C LEU A 91 10.34 8.36 2.85
N ALA A 92 9.99 8.75 1.62
CA ALA A 92 10.51 8.11 0.41
C ALA A 92 11.02 9.18 -0.57
N PHE A 93 12.13 8.89 -1.23
CA PHE A 93 12.85 9.82 -2.09
C PHE A 93 13.18 9.19 -3.45
N ASP A 94 13.32 10.03 -4.48
CA ASP A 94 13.90 9.61 -5.75
C ASP A 94 15.43 9.64 -5.71
N GLU A 95 16.07 9.24 -6.81
CA GLU A 95 17.54 9.22 -6.94
C GLU A 95 18.18 10.61 -6.81
N ALA A 96 17.45 11.68 -7.09
CA ALA A 96 17.90 13.05 -6.93
C ALA A 96 17.68 13.58 -5.50
N GLY A 97 17.17 12.74 -4.58
CA GLY A 97 16.87 13.10 -3.20
C GLY A 97 15.59 13.94 -3.06
N ARG A 98 14.75 14.04 -4.09
CA ARG A 98 13.47 14.75 -3.99
C ARG A 98 12.45 13.86 -3.29
N SER A 99 11.70 14.45 -2.38
CA SER A 99 10.64 13.75 -1.63
C SER A 99 9.55 13.26 -2.59
N LEU A 100 9.32 11.95 -2.58
CA LEU A 100 8.22 11.29 -3.29
C LEU A 100 7.01 11.04 -2.37
N ALA A 101 7.24 10.75 -1.10
CA ALA A 101 6.18 10.60 -0.10
C ALA A 101 6.67 10.97 1.30
N ASN A 102 5.77 11.54 2.09
CA ASN A 102 5.95 11.77 3.53
C ASN A 102 4.62 11.48 4.21
N VAL A 103 4.52 10.33 4.87
CA VAL A 103 3.28 9.84 5.47
C VAL A 103 3.52 9.39 6.90
N VAL A 104 2.52 9.59 7.75
CA VAL A 104 2.53 9.16 9.15
C VAL A 104 1.34 8.24 9.40
N ALA A 105 1.56 7.15 10.12
CA ALA A 105 0.50 6.21 10.51
C ALA A 105 0.83 5.50 11.83
N PRO A 106 -0.17 5.01 12.58
CA PRO A 106 0.03 4.33 13.87
C PRO A 106 0.62 2.91 13.74
N TYR A 107 0.87 2.43 12.52
CA TYR A 107 1.37 1.09 12.23
C TYR A 107 2.40 1.17 11.09
N PRO A 108 3.56 0.49 11.19
CA PRO A 108 4.62 0.63 10.19
C PRO A 108 4.18 0.13 8.82
N ALA A 109 3.44 -0.98 8.76
CA ALA A 109 2.91 -1.50 7.50
C ALA A 109 1.91 -0.53 6.88
N GLU A 110 1.11 0.17 7.70
CA GLU A 110 0.18 1.19 7.21
C GLU A 110 0.93 2.40 6.64
N ALA A 111 1.99 2.87 7.31
CA ALA A 111 2.80 3.99 6.83
C ALA A 111 3.43 3.66 5.47
N VAL A 112 4.07 2.49 5.36
CA VAL A 112 4.69 2.04 4.10
C VAL A 112 3.64 1.88 2.99
N LEU A 113 2.50 1.26 3.28
CA LEU A 113 1.43 1.08 2.31
C LEU A 113 0.87 2.42 1.81
N ARG A 114 0.67 3.39 2.70
CA ARG A 114 0.25 4.76 2.33
C ARG A 114 1.28 5.43 1.43
N ALA A 115 2.58 5.27 1.71
CA ALA A 115 3.65 5.83 0.88
C ALA A 115 3.60 5.26 -0.55
N ILE A 116 3.49 3.93 -0.70
CA ILE A 116 3.36 3.28 -2.00
C ILE A 116 2.17 3.82 -2.79
N LEU A 117 0.99 3.92 -2.16
CA LEU A 117 -0.21 4.43 -2.80
C LEU A 117 -0.06 5.89 -3.23
N PHE A 118 0.56 6.72 -2.39
CA PHE A 118 0.83 8.12 -2.70
C PHE A 118 1.74 8.26 -3.92
N ILE A 119 2.87 7.54 -3.95
CA ILE A 119 3.82 7.58 -5.06
C ILE A 119 3.16 7.15 -6.38
N ARG A 120 2.39 6.05 -6.35
CA ARG A 120 1.69 5.55 -7.54
C ARG A 120 0.62 6.53 -8.03
N ALA A 121 -0.13 7.15 -7.12
CA ALA A 121 -1.13 8.15 -7.46
C ALA A 121 -0.51 9.40 -8.11
N GLU A 122 0.59 9.91 -7.54
CA GLU A 122 1.31 11.07 -8.09
C GLU A 122 1.89 10.77 -9.48
N ARG A 123 2.47 9.57 -9.67
CA ARG A 123 2.97 9.12 -10.99
C ARG A 123 1.84 9.06 -12.03
N ALA A 124 0.72 8.45 -11.68
CA ALA A 124 -0.44 8.35 -12.57
C ALA A 124 -1.02 9.73 -12.94
N ALA A 125 -1.06 10.66 -12.00
CA ALA A 125 -1.49 12.04 -12.24
C ALA A 125 -0.55 12.79 -13.19
N ASN A 126 0.77 12.62 -13.03
CA ASN A 126 1.77 13.27 -13.89
C ASN A 126 1.76 12.74 -15.34
N VAL A 127 1.53 11.44 -15.55
CA VAL A 127 1.35 10.86 -16.90
C VAL A 127 0.09 11.41 -17.59
N THR A 128 -0.98 11.63 -16.83
CA THR A 128 -2.22 12.19 -17.38
C THR A 128 -2.02 13.66 -17.79
N ARG A 129 -1.24 14.43 -17.02
CA ARG A 129 -0.91 15.83 -17.34
C ARG A 129 -0.02 15.95 -18.58
N SER A 130 1.00 15.10 -18.75
CA SER A 130 1.87 15.14 -19.94
C SER A 130 1.09 14.81 -21.22
N SER A 131 0.25 13.77 -21.19
CA SER A 131 -0.57 13.36 -22.35
C SER A 131 -1.66 14.38 -22.75
N THR A 132 -2.06 15.26 -21.83
CA THR A 132 -3.01 16.36 -22.11
C THR A 132 -2.29 17.57 -22.71
N HIS A 133 -1.04 17.82 -22.31
CA HIS A 133 -0.24 18.93 -22.83
C HIS A 133 0.20 18.69 -24.29
N ASP A 134 0.58 17.46 -24.64
CA ASP A 134 1.00 17.10 -26.01
C ASP A 134 -0.13 17.22 -27.04
N ARG A 135 -1.40 17.06 -26.62
CA ARG A 135 -2.56 17.20 -27.53
C ARG A 135 -2.91 18.64 -27.87
N ASN A 136 -2.41 19.62 -27.10
CA ASN A 136 -2.76 21.02 -27.29
C ASN A 136 -1.69 21.82 -28.06
N GLY A 137 -0.48 21.28 -28.26
CA GLY A 137 0.60 21.93 -29.01
C GLY A 137 0.54 21.75 -30.54
N GLY A 138 -0.41 20.95 -31.06
CA GLY A 138 -0.44 20.53 -32.47
C GLY A 138 -1.47 21.23 -33.37
N ARG A 139 -2.17 22.28 -32.92
CA ARG A 139 -3.27 22.90 -33.70
C ARG A 139 -3.04 24.33 -34.22
N ASP A 140 -1.92 24.97 -33.92
CA ASP A 140 -1.64 26.36 -34.38
C ASP A 140 -0.61 26.47 -35.53
N ALA A 141 -0.34 25.38 -36.26
CA ALA A 141 0.63 25.37 -37.37
C ALA A 141 0.00 25.09 -38.75
N MET A 142 -1.23 25.55 -39.00
CA MET A 142 -1.86 25.48 -40.33
C MET A 142 -2.79 26.68 -40.58
N MET A 143 -2.24 27.89 -40.59
CA MET A 143 -2.76 29.02 -41.36
C MET A 143 -1.64 30.03 -41.61
N GLN A 144 -0.79 29.74 -42.62
CA GLN A 144 -0.17 30.74 -43.48
C GLN A 144 -0.10 30.18 -44.90
#